data_AF-A0A2G9PGI8-F1
#
_entry.id   AF-A0A2G9PGI8-F1
#
_cell.length_a   1.000
_cell.length_b   1.000
_cell.length_c   1.000
_cell.angle_alpha   90.00
_cell.angle_beta   90.00
_cell.angle_gamma   90.00
#
_symmetry.space_group_name_H-M   'P 1'
#
loop_
_entity.id
_entity.type
_entity.pdbx_description
1 polymer ?
#
loop_
_entity_poly.entity_id
_entity_poly.type
_entity_poly.pdbx_seq_one_letter_code
_entity_poly.pdbx_strand_id
1 'polypeptide(L)'
;MKKGQSALEYLVTYGWAILAIVIIAAVLWGFGIFDPSKWTENRGSGGFSAITIVDYTVGAGNSVTMVVGNKVGRTIMLTSCETPVNLTVTATDTQCVQVGVPAGNQLNIVLNYTDLTSGLTHSETGFVKYSG
;
A
#
# COMPACT_ATOMS: atom_id res chain seq x y z
N MET A 1 -23.57 36.91 -44.20
CA MET A 1 -24.13 36.37 -42.94
C MET A 1 -24.46 34.89 -43.10
N LYS A 2 -23.52 33.96 -42.89
CA LYS A 2 -23.78 32.49 -42.97
C LYS A 2 -22.94 31.63 -41.99
N LYS A 3 -21.96 32.19 -41.27
CA LYS A 3 -21.05 31.41 -40.40
C LYS A 3 -21.66 31.00 -39.05
N GLY A 4 -22.61 31.77 -38.52
CA GLY A 4 -23.27 31.46 -37.24
C GLY A 4 -24.33 30.35 -37.32
N GLN A 5 -24.99 30.20 -38.47
CA GLN A 5 -26.03 29.16 -38.63
C GLN A 5 -25.43 27.75 -38.72
N SER A 6 -24.32 27.56 -39.44
CA SER A 6 -23.65 26.27 -39.50
C SER A 6 -23.02 25.87 -38.16
N ALA A 7 -22.49 26.83 -37.38
CA ALA A 7 -21.96 26.54 -36.05
C ALA A 7 -23.04 26.10 -35.04
N LEU A 8 -24.24 26.66 -35.15
CA LEU A 8 -25.39 26.27 -34.31
C LEU A 8 -25.91 24.87 -34.67
N GLU A 9 -25.93 24.52 -35.96
CA GLU A 9 -26.33 23.20 -36.42
C GLU A 9 -25.42 22.10 -35.85
N TYR A 10 -24.11 22.34 -35.86
CA TYR A 10 -23.12 21.45 -35.26
C TYR A 10 -23.29 21.29 -33.74
N LEU A 11 -23.56 22.39 -33.02
CA LEU A 11 -23.80 22.37 -31.58
C LEU A 11 -25.03 21.53 -31.22
N VAL A 12 -26.06 21.52 -32.07
CA VAL A 12 -27.31 20.77 -31.81
C VAL A 12 -27.15 19.28 -32.13
N THR A 13 -26.43 18.90 -33.20
CA THR A 13 -26.16 17.47 -33.51
C THR A 13 -25.26 16.78 -32.49
N TYR A 14 -24.32 17.52 -31.89
CA TYR A 14 -23.44 17.01 -30.84
C TYR A 14 -23.89 17.43 -29.43
N GLY A 15 -25.01 18.15 -29.31
CA GLY A 15 -25.51 18.67 -28.03
C GLY A 15 -25.85 17.54 -27.05
N TRP A 16 -26.37 16.43 -27.57
CA TRP A 16 -26.62 15.23 -26.77
C TRP A 16 -25.30 14.60 -26.26
N ALA A 17 -24.23 14.66 -27.06
CA ALA A 17 -22.94 14.13 -26.67
C ALA A 17 -22.29 14.97 -25.57
N ILE A 18 -22.38 16.31 -25.67
CA ILE A 18 -21.90 17.22 -24.61
C ILE A 18 -22.69 17.00 -23.32
N LEU A 19 -24.02 16.87 -23.42
CA LEU A 19 -24.88 16.58 -22.26
C LEU A 19 -24.51 15.26 -21.58
N ALA A 20 -24.26 14.21 -22.37
CA ALA A 20 -23.82 12.92 -21.84
C ALA A 20 -22.48 13.04 -21.09
N ILE A 21 -21.50 13.79 -21.63
CA ILE A 21 -20.21 14.01 -20.98
C ILE A 21 -20.38 14.72 -19.63
N VAL A 22 -21.23 15.75 -19.55
CA VAL A 22 -21.49 16.48 -18.30
C VAL A 22 -22.13 15.58 -17.24
N ILE A 23 -23.08 14.74 -17.62
CA ILE A 23 -23.71 13.77 -16.70
C ILE A 23 -22.66 12.78 -16.18
N ILE A 24 -21.83 12.23 -17.07
CA ILE A 24 -20.77 11.29 -16.66
C ILE A 24 -19.79 11.97 -15.70
N ALA A 25 -19.36 13.21 -15.98
CA ALA A 25 -18.48 13.96 -15.10
C ALA A 25 -19.11 14.19 -13.71
N ALA A 26 -20.41 14.54 -13.66
CA ALA A 26 -21.13 14.73 -12.40
C ALA A 26 -21.25 13.43 -11.59
N VAL A 27 -21.52 12.29 -12.25
CA VAL A 27 -21.57 10.97 -11.60
C VAL A 27 -20.20 10.56 -11.08
N LEU A 28 -19.13 10.73 -11.87
CA LEU A 28 -17.76 10.43 -11.47
C LEU A 28 -17.31 11.30 -10.28
N TRP A 29 -17.71 12.57 -10.27
CA TRP A 29 -17.50 13.47 -9.13
C TRP A 29 -18.26 12.99 -7.89
N GLY A 30 -19.54 12.62 -8.03
CA GLY A 30 -20.36 12.07 -6.95
C GLY A 30 -19.81 10.76 -6.36
N PHE A 31 -19.19 9.92 -7.18
CA PHE A 31 -18.50 8.70 -6.72
C PHE A 31 -17.12 8.99 -6.10
N GLY A 32 -16.64 10.23 -6.19
CA GLY A 32 -15.35 10.64 -5.64
C GLY A 32 -14.18 9.93 -6.32
N ILE A 33 -14.28 9.61 -7.62
CA ILE A 33 -13.15 8.98 -8.34
C ILE A 33 -11.93 9.92 -8.42
N PHE A 34 -12.20 11.22 -8.37
CA PHE A 34 -11.20 12.28 -8.36
C PHE A 34 -10.75 12.66 -6.95
N ASP A 35 -11.19 11.95 -5.91
CA ASP A 35 -10.70 12.16 -4.54
C ASP A 35 -9.36 11.44 -4.38
N PRO A 36 -8.23 12.16 -4.30
CA PRO A 36 -6.92 11.54 -4.18
C PRO A 36 -6.77 10.80 -2.83
N SER A 37 -7.55 11.16 -1.81
CA SER A 37 -7.48 10.51 -0.49
C SER A 37 -7.86 9.03 -0.51
N LYS A 38 -8.77 8.64 -1.43
CA LYS A 38 -9.18 7.24 -1.64
C LYS A 38 -8.07 6.37 -2.22
N TRP A 39 -7.10 6.99 -2.90
CA TRP A 39 -5.98 6.30 -3.54
C TRP A 39 -4.71 6.35 -2.68
N THR A 40 -4.70 7.20 -1.66
CA THR A 40 -3.60 7.33 -0.69
C THR A 40 -3.93 6.59 0.60
N GLU A 41 -4.58 5.41 0.54
CA GLU A 41 -4.73 4.59 1.73
C GLU A 41 -3.36 4.49 2.43
N ASN A 42 -3.28 5.05 3.64
CA ASN A 42 -2.05 5.12 4.46
C ASN A 42 -1.63 3.74 4.98
N ARG A 43 -2.31 2.69 4.51
CA ARG A 43 -2.01 1.30 4.80
C ARG A 43 -1.50 0.62 3.54
N GLY A 44 -0.28 0.13 3.61
CA GLY A 44 0.36 -0.55 2.50
C GLY A 44 1.72 -1.08 2.94
N SER A 45 2.14 -2.18 2.36
CA SER A 45 3.42 -2.81 2.66
C SER A 45 4.08 -3.32 1.37
N GLY A 46 5.39 -3.26 1.27
CA GLY A 46 6.10 -3.66 0.07
C GLY A 46 7.62 -3.70 0.23
N GLY A 47 8.33 -4.06 -0.84
CA GLY A 47 9.80 -4.14 -0.88
C GLY A 47 10.38 -5.53 -0.61
N PHE A 48 9.58 -6.47 -0.11
CA PHE A 48 10.00 -7.85 0.16
C PHE A 48 9.85 -8.76 -1.09
N SER A 49 10.80 -9.66 -1.30
CA SER A 49 10.81 -10.61 -2.44
C SER A 49 10.43 -12.04 -2.04
N ALA A 50 11.05 -12.55 -0.98
CA ALA A 50 10.87 -13.88 -0.42
C ALA A 50 9.81 -13.91 0.67
N ILE A 51 9.61 -12.76 1.33
CA ILE A 51 8.62 -12.60 2.39
C ILE A 51 7.49 -11.72 1.87
N THR A 52 6.29 -11.91 2.40
CA THR A 52 5.16 -11.00 2.18
C THR A 52 4.57 -10.60 3.52
N ILE A 53 4.07 -9.38 3.64
CA ILE A 53 3.24 -9.00 4.78
C ILE A 53 1.81 -9.42 4.44
N VAL A 54 1.22 -10.25 5.30
CA VAL A 54 -0.15 -10.75 5.15
C VAL A 54 -1.13 -9.78 5.82
N ASP A 55 -0.76 -9.30 7.00
CA ASP A 55 -1.55 -8.34 7.77
C ASP A 55 -0.64 -7.59 8.75
N TYR A 56 -1.08 -6.43 9.24
CA TYR A 56 -0.41 -5.73 10.32
C TYR A 56 -1.34 -4.77 11.06
N THR A 57 -1.04 -4.55 12.34
CA THR A 57 -1.78 -3.64 13.21
C THR A 57 -0.84 -2.75 14.01
N VAL A 58 -1.34 -1.57 14.38
CA VAL A 58 -0.68 -0.62 15.27
C VAL A 58 -1.38 -0.72 16.62
N GLY A 59 -0.70 -1.32 17.60
CA GLY A 59 -1.16 -1.45 18.97
C GLY A 59 -0.76 -0.26 19.84
N ALA A 60 -1.15 -0.30 21.11
CA ALA A 60 -0.78 0.71 22.10
C ALA A 60 0.76 0.84 22.22
N GLY A 61 1.24 2.06 22.51
CA GLY A 61 2.67 2.35 22.65
C GLY A 61 3.45 2.35 21.34
N ASN A 62 2.81 2.70 20.23
CA ASN A 62 3.37 2.68 18.87
C ASN A 62 4.02 1.34 18.53
N SER A 63 3.33 0.25 18.89
CA SER A 63 3.78 -1.09 18.55
C SER A 63 3.19 -1.50 17.20
N VAL A 64 4.04 -1.88 16.24
CA VAL A 64 3.59 -2.41 14.94
C VAL A 64 3.77 -3.92 14.97
N THR A 65 2.66 -4.65 14.99
CA THR A 65 2.65 -6.11 14.86
C THR A 65 2.32 -6.46 13.42
N MET A 66 3.18 -7.21 12.76
CA MET A 66 2.99 -7.66 11.38
C MET A 66 3.02 -9.19 11.30
N VAL A 67 2.10 -9.73 10.52
CA VAL A 67 2.03 -11.15 10.16
C VAL A 67 2.75 -11.32 8.84
N VAL A 68 3.74 -12.20 8.81
CA VAL A 68 4.54 -12.48 7.63
C VAL A 68 4.11 -13.79 6.99
N GLY A 69 4.16 -13.82 5.66
CA GLY A 69 3.92 -14.98 4.84
C GLY A 69 5.15 -15.32 4.02
N ASN A 70 5.32 -16.60 3.74
CA ASN A 70 6.43 -17.13 2.96
C ASN A 70 6.05 -17.22 1.47
N LYS A 71 6.88 -16.63 0.59
CA LYS A 71 6.72 -16.69 -0.88
C LYS A 71 7.76 -17.58 -1.60
N VAL A 72 8.75 -18.11 -0.89
CA VAL A 72 9.87 -18.87 -1.48
C VAL A 72 9.46 -20.29 -1.88
N GLY A 73 8.34 -20.81 -1.35
CA GLY A 73 7.87 -22.17 -1.62
C GLY A 73 8.67 -23.26 -0.91
N ARG A 74 9.51 -22.90 0.07
CA ARG A 74 10.32 -23.80 0.91
C ARG A 74 10.29 -23.29 2.35
N THR A 75 10.52 -24.15 3.34
CA THR A 75 10.43 -23.73 4.75
C THR A 75 11.53 -22.75 5.10
N ILE A 76 11.13 -21.54 5.50
CA ILE A 76 12.01 -20.50 6.03
C ILE A 76 11.69 -20.27 7.50
N MET A 77 12.72 -19.98 8.30
CA MET A 77 12.60 -19.63 9.70
C MET A 77 12.97 -18.15 9.88
N LEU A 78 12.08 -17.37 10.49
CA LEU A 78 12.34 -15.95 10.71
C LEU A 78 13.33 -15.79 11.87
N THR A 79 14.49 -15.20 11.61
CA THR A 79 15.59 -15.11 12.58
C THR A 79 15.57 -13.79 13.34
N SER A 80 15.40 -12.68 12.64
CA SER A 80 15.17 -11.38 13.26
C SER A 80 14.37 -10.48 12.34
N CYS A 81 13.83 -9.43 12.92
CA CYS A 81 13.18 -8.35 12.23
C CYS A 81 13.76 -7.08 12.88
N GLU A 82 14.21 -6.12 12.11
CA GLU A 82 14.95 -4.96 12.60
C GLU A 82 14.43 -3.73 11.89
N THR A 83 14.55 -2.57 12.53
CA THR A 83 14.36 -1.29 11.87
C THR A 83 15.67 -0.52 11.98
N PRO A 84 15.94 0.49 11.14
CA PRO A 84 17.13 1.32 11.31
C PRO A 84 17.17 2.09 12.65
N VAL A 85 16.11 2.00 13.45
CA VAL A 85 16.04 2.42 14.84
C VAL A 85 16.19 1.17 15.71
N ASN A 86 17.07 1.18 16.71
CA ASN A 86 17.30 0.04 17.62
C ASN A 86 16.03 -0.20 18.48
N LEU A 87 15.06 -0.95 17.96
CA LEU A 87 13.81 -1.28 18.64
C LEU A 87 13.84 -2.72 19.15
N THR A 88 13.03 -3.02 20.16
CA THR A 88 12.90 -4.37 20.70
C THR A 88 12.00 -5.19 19.78
N VAL A 89 12.52 -6.31 19.27
CA VAL A 89 11.83 -7.10 18.25
C VAL A 89 11.61 -8.52 18.72
N THR A 90 10.37 -8.98 18.65
CA THR A 90 10.03 -10.40 18.81
C THR A 90 9.62 -10.94 17.45
N ALA A 91 10.43 -11.82 16.89
CA ALA A 91 10.14 -12.59 15.71
C ALA A 91 9.72 -14.01 16.13
N THR A 92 8.53 -14.44 15.72
CA THR A 92 8.17 -15.86 15.62
C THR A 92 8.11 -16.22 14.15
N ASP A 93 8.07 -17.50 13.78
CA ASP A 93 8.07 -17.94 12.37
C ASP A 93 7.01 -17.25 11.49
N THR A 94 5.94 -16.72 12.10
CA THR A 94 4.82 -16.08 11.40
C THR A 94 4.59 -14.61 11.76
N GLN A 95 5.29 -14.06 12.76
CA GLN A 95 5.03 -12.69 13.21
C GLN A 95 6.31 -11.92 13.54
N CYS A 96 6.33 -10.65 13.18
CA CYS A 96 7.29 -9.68 13.69
C CYS A 96 6.56 -8.58 14.49
N VAL A 97 7.06 -8.29 15.69
CA VAL A 97 6.55 -7.19 16.52
C VAL A 97 7.63 -6.13 16.70
N GLN A 98 7.33 -4.90 16.34
CA GLN A 98 8.15 -3.71 16.61
C GLN A 98 7.51 -2.88 17.72
N VAL A 99 8.27 -2.42 18.70
CA VAL A 99 7.77 -1.57 19.81
C VAL A 99 8.54 -0.25 19.81
N GLY A 100 7.86 0.86 20.11
CA GLY A 100 8.50 2.18 20.17
C GLY A 100 8.75 2.81 18.80
N VAL A 101 7.91 2.48 17.82
CA VAL A 101 8.01 3.05 16.48
C VAL A 101 7.75 4.56 16.55
N PRO A 102 8.58 5.43 15.96
CA PRO A 102 8.34 6.87 15.95
C PRO A 102 6.98 7.20 15.30
N ALA A 103 6.38 8.35 15.57
CA ALA A 103 5.19 8.78 14.83
C ALA A 103 5.57 9.05 13.35
N GLY A 104 4.81 8.52 12.41
CA GLY A 104 5.13 8.63 10.98
C GLY A 104 4.15 7.88 10.09
N ASN A 105 4.38 7.97 8.78
CA ASN A 105 3.51 7.33 7.77
C ASN A 105 4.11 6.01 7.23
N GLN A 106 5.37 5.72 7.54
CA GLN A 106 6.10 4.58 6.99
C GLN A 106 7.22 4.12 7.92
N LEU A 107 7.31 2.81 8.13
CA LEU A 107 8.37 2.12 8.85
C LEU A 107 9.16 1.26 7.87
N ASN A 108 10.46 1.49 7.78
CA ASN A 108 11.37 0.63 7.03
C ASN A 108 11.83 -0.51 7.93
N ILE A 109 11.74 -1.74 7.42
CA ILE A 109 11.98 -2.98 8.16
C ILE A 109 12.98 -3.83 7.38
N VAL A 110 13.90 -4.44 8.11
CA VAL A 110 14.84 -5.45 7.64
C VAL A 110 14.40 -6.78 8.24
N LEU A 111 14.10 -7.77 7.41
CA LEU A 111 13.74 -9.12 7.82
C LEU A 111 14.89 -10.06 7.52
N ASN A 112 15.40 -10.73 8.55
CA ASN A 112 16.41 -11.76 8.41
C ASN A 112 15.74 -13.12 8.59
N TYR A 113 15.98 -14.03 7.65
CA TYR A 113 15.43 -15.39 7.69
C TYR A 113 16.48 -16.41 7.27
N THR A 114 16.31 -17.65 7.71
CA THR A 114 17.14 -18.78 7.30
C THR A 114 16.29 -19.76 6.49
N ASP A 115 16.75 -20.16 5.31
CA ASP A 115 16.14 -21.28 4.58
C ASP A 115 16.57 -22.59 5.25
N LEU A 116 15.62 -23.35 5.81
CA LEU A 116 15.91 -24.60 6.52
C LEU A 116 16.39 -25.71 5.59
N THR A 117 16.22 -25.55 4.29
CA THR A 117 16.67 -26.52 3.29
C THR A 117 18.13 -26.35 2.93
N SER A 118 18.61 -25.09 2.88
CA SER A 118 19.99 -24.77 2.50
C SER A 118 20.88 -24.38 3.70
N GLY A 119 20.27 -23.99 4.82
CA GLY A 119 20.95 -23.45 5.98
C GLY A 119 21.47 -22.02 5.79
N LEU A 120 21.17 -21.37 4.67
CA LEU A 120 21.65 -20.01 4.36
C LEU A 120 20.73 -18.95 4.97
N THR A 121 21.35 -17.93 5.55
CA THR A 121 20.69 -16.74 6.06
C THR A 121 20.57 -15.68 4.98
N HIS A 122 19.39 -15.08 4.86
CA HIS A 122 19.07 -14.02 3.92
C HIS A 122 18.50 -12.82 4.67
N SER A 123 18.65 -11.64 4.05
CA SER A 123 18.14 -10.37 4.57
C SER A 123 17.33 -9.66 3.49
N GLU A 124 16.14 -9.21 3.83
CA GLU A 124 15.27 -8.44 2.95
C GLU A 124 14.86 -7.13 3.59
N THR A 125 14.85 -6.07 2.79
CA THR A 125 14.43 -4.75 3.24
C THR A 125 13.10 -4.40 2.59
N GLY A 126 12.19 -3.87 3.39
CA GLY A 126 10.89 -3.44 2.93
C GLY A 126 10.31 -2.38 3.82
N PHE A 127 9.03 -2.08 3.60
CA PHE A 127 8.33 -1.05 4.34
C PHE A 127 6.91 -1.48 4.69
N VAL A 128 6.42 -0.92 5.79
CA VAL A 128 5.03 -0.96 6.21
C VAL A 128 4.58 0.47 6.50
N LYS A 129 3.53 0.91 5.83
CA LYS A 129 2.88 2.19 6.07
C LYS A 129 1.91 2.06 7.23
N TYR A 130 2.00 2.96 8.19
CA TYR A 130 1.10 2.99 9.32
C TYR A 130 0.65 4.43 9.53
N SER A 131 -0.53 4.63 10.09
CA SER A 131 -0.93 5.92 10.65
C SER A 131 -0.74 5.80 12.15
N GLY A 132 0.25 6.53 12.67
CA GLY A 132 0.36 6.78 14.11
C GLY A 132 -0.75 7.70 14.61
#